data_AF-A0A9W4JIK8-F1
#
_entry.id   AF-A0A9W4JIK8-F1
#
_cell.length_a   1.000
_cell.length_b   1.000
_cell.length_c   1.000
_cell.angle_alpha   90.00
_cell.angle_beta   90.00
_cell.angle_gamma   90.00
#
_symmetry.space_group_name_H-M   'P 1'
#
loop_
_entity.id
_entity.type
_entity.pdbx_description
1 polymer ?
#
loop_
_entity_poly.entity_id
_entity_poly.type
_entity_poly.pdbx_seq_one_letter_code
_entity_poly.pdbx_strand_id
1 'polypeptide(L)'
;MTKSTTEFTFDALPLDPTGPPGNAWGRFGKDDQLGTLNLLTPERVVEAAKEIRTGVRISLDWPLSMPSHPSFNRDPFKQELVLRSPNCIFDDILSFNSQGSTQWDGFRHYGIWEYDDPGTLLTV
;
A
#
# COMPACT_ATOMS: atom_id res chain seq x y z
N MET A 1 14.18 -2.76 -18.88
CA MET A 1 13.15 -2.40 -19.87
C MET A 1 12.36 -1.25 -19.31
N THR A 2 12.38 -0.09 -19.97
CA THR A 2 11.63 1.09 -19.53
C THR A 2 10.16 0.89 -19.92
N LYS A 3 9.26 0.80 -18.93
CA LYS A 3 7.82 0.72 -19.20
C LYS A 3 7.32 2.08 -19.72
N SER A 4 6.27 2.04 -20.55
CA SER A 4 5.69 3.25 -21.14
C SER A 4 5.28 4.26 -20.05
N THR A 5 5.66 5.52 -20.25
CA THR A 5 5.31 6.64 -19.35
C THR A 5 4.14 7.47 -19.88
N THR A 6 3.45 7.01 -20.93
CA THR A 6 2.32 7.72 -21.52
C THR A 6 1.30 8.10 -20.45
N GLU A 7 0.97 9.39 -20.42
CA GLU A 7 -0.06 9.93 -19.53
C GLU A 7 -1.44 9.71 -20.15
N PHE A 8 -2.38 9.29 -19.31
CA PHE A 8 -3.80 9.14 -19.65
C PHE A 8 -4.59 10.09 -18.76
N THR A 9 -5.57 10.78 -19.32
CA THR A 9 -6.53 11.55 -18.54
C THR A 9 -7.53 10.60 -17.87
N PHE A 10 -8.18 11.07 -16.80
CA PHE A 10 -9.24 10.31 -16.16
C PHE A 10 -10.39 9.98 -17.13
N ASP A 11 -10.73 10.94 -18.01
CA ASP A 11 -11.78 10.78 -19.03
C ASP A 11 -11.44 9.73 -20.11
N ALA A 12 -10.18 9.28 -20.18
CA ALA A 12 -9.76 8.24 -21.13
C ALA A 12 -10.00 6.82 -20.60
N LEU A 13 -10.44 6.67 -19.34
CA LEU A 13 -10.75 5.37 -18.76
C LEU A 13 -12.19 4.93 -19.13
N PRO A 14 -12.47 3.63 -19.28
CA PRO A 14 -11.55 2.51 -19.07
C PRO A 14 -10.57 2.30 -20.23
N LEU A 15 -9.36 1.83 -19.90
CA LEU A 15 -8.35 1.46 -20.91
C LEU A 15 -8.65 0.10 -21.56
N ASP A 16 -9.18 -0.85 -20.78
CA ASP A 16 -9.71 -2.11 -21.29
C ASP A 16 -11.24 -2.04 -21.35
N PRO A 17 -11.87 -1.99 -22.55
CA PRO A 17 -13.32 -1.93 -22.68
C PRO A 17 -14.05 -3.17 -22.17
N THR A 18 -13.35 -4.28 -21.97
CA THR A 18 -13.93 -5.54 -21.47
C THR A 18 -13.93 -5.62 -19.93
N GLY A 19 -13.20 -4.72 -19.27
CA GLY A 19 -13.10 -4.64 -17.82
C GLY A 19 -14.13 -3.71 -17.16
N PRO A 20 -14.02 -3.49 -15.84
CA PRO A 20 -14.81 -2.51 -15.10
C PRO A 20 -14.85 -1.12 -15.73
N PRO A 21 -15.92 -0.34 -15.52
CA PRO A 21 -15.87 1.12 -15.71
C PRO A 21 -14.70 1.74 -14.93
N GLY A 22 -13.93 2.61 -15.58
CA GLY A 22 -12.83 3.34 -14.95
C GLY A 22 -11.53 2.54 -14.74
N ASN A 23 -11.40 1.33 -15.28
CA ASN A 23 -10.17 0.53 -15.12
C ASN A 23 -8.97 1.12 -15.87
N ALA A 24 -7.77 0.96 -15.30
CA ALA A 24 -6.50 1.28 -15.95
C ALA A 24 -5.73 0.04 -16.42
N TRP A 25 -6.42 -1.06 -16.74
CA TRP A 25 -5.80 -2.34 -17.07
C TRP A 25 -5.00 -2.26 -18.37
N GLY A 26 -3.89 -2.99 -18.42
CA GLY A 26 -2.99 -2.98 -19.58
C GLY A 26 -2.09 -1.75 -19.70
N ARG A 27 -2.28 -0.69 -18.90
CA ARG A 27 -1.43 0.53 -18.92
C ARG A 27 0.07 0.24 -18.91
N PHE A 28 0.50 -0.71 -18.10
CA PHE A 28 1.91 -1.07 -17.89
C PHE A 28 2.28 -2.43 -18.49
N GLY A 29 1.42 -2.96 -19.37
CA GLY A 29 1.52 -4.30 -19.95
C GLY A 29 0.55 -5.29 -19.32
N LYS A 30 0.20 -6.33 -20.08
CA LYS A 30 -0.80 -7.34 -19.70
C LYS A 30 -0.46 -8.17 -18.46
N ASP A 31 0.82 -8.34 -18.15
CA ASP A 31 1.30 -9.17 -17.03
C ASP A 31 1.75 -8.30 -15.84
N ASP A 32 1.40 -7.01 -15.82
CA ASP A 32 1.79 -6.09 -14.76
C ASP A 32 1.08 -6.40 -13.43
N GLN A 33 1.83 -6.32 -12.33
CA GLN A 33 1.33 -6.53 -10.97
C GLN A 33 1.67 -5.37 -10.03
N LEU A 34 2.27 -4.29 -10.56
CA LEU A 34 2.77 -3.16 -9.79
C LEU A 34 1.88 -1.92 -9.94
N GLY A 35 1.03 -1.87 -10.96
CA GLY A 35 0.13 -0.74 -11.20
C GLY A 35 0.89 0.58 -11.23
N THR A 36 0.37 1.57 -10.51
CA THR A 36 0.96 2.90 -10.41
C THR A 36 2.32 2.96 -9.71
N LEU A 37 2.78 1.90 -9.02
CA LEU A 37 4.15 1.85 -8.49
C LEU A 37 5.20 1.89 -9.60
N ASN A 38 4.85 1.49 -10.83
CA ASN A 38 5.72 1.66 -12.00
C ASN A 38 6.07 3.13 -12.29
N LEU A 39 5.32 4.10 -11.74
CA LEU A 39 5.60 5.52 -11.85
C LEU A 39 6.75 6.01 -10.96
N LEU A 40 7.25 5.17 -10.05
CA LEU A 40 8.40 5.47 -9.20
C LEU A 40 9.70 5.11 -9.94
N THR A 41 10.02 5.88 -10.99
CA THR A 41 11.22 5.64 -11.80
C THR A 41 12.51 6.05 -11.07
N PRO A 42 13.68 5.47 -11.41
CA PRO A 42 14.96 5.88 -10.81
C PRO A 42 15.23 7.38 -10.90
N GLU A 43 14.87 8.01 -12.03
CA GLU A 43 15.03 9.46 -12.23
C GLU A 43 14.17 10.25 -11.26
N ARG A 44 12.90 9.85 -11.07
CA ARG A 44 12.00 10.51 -10.11
C ARG A 44 12.48 10.36 -8.66
N VAL A 45 13.07 9.21 -8.31
CA VAL A 45 13.68 9.00 -6.99
C VAL A 45 14.87 9.93 -6.78
N VAL A 46 15.75 10.08 -7.78
CA VAL A 46 16.89 11.01 -7.73
C VAL A 46 16.42 12.47 -7.62
N GLU A 47 15.39 12.86 -8.39
CA GLU A 47 14.82 14.20 -8.28
C GLU A 47 14.22 14.47 -6.90
N ALA A 48 13.45 13.50 -6.34
CA ALA A 48 12.88 13.63 -5.00
C ALA A 48 13.94 13.78 -3.91
N ALA A 49 15.10 13.13 -4.05
CA ALA A 49 16.20 13.27 -3.10
C ALA A 49 16.73 14.72 -3.00
N LYS A 50 16.59 15.54 -4.04
CA LYS A 50 17.00 16.95 -4.03
C LYS A 50 16.17 17.82 -3.09
N GLU A 51 14.98 17.36 -2.67
CA GLU A 51 14.16 18.08 -1.70
C GLU A 51 14.70 17.99 -0.26
N ILE A 52 15.67 17.11 0.01
CA ILE A 52 16.34 17.01 1.31
C ILE A 52 17.31 18.19 1.47
N ARG A 53 16.85 19.27 2.10
CA ARG A 53 17.65 20.50 2.31
C ARG A 53 18.13 20.70 3.74
N THR A 54 17.34 20.28 4.72
CA THR A 54 17.60 20.58 6.15
C THR A 54 17.98 19.36 6.99
N GLY A 55 17.76 18.15 6.47
CA GLY A 55 17.97 16.90 7.22
C GLY A 55 16.95 16.63 8.33
N VAL A 56 15.90 17.46 8.47
CA VAL A 56 14.81 17.23 9.43
C VAL A 56 14.02 15.99 9.01
N ARG A 57 13.72 15.12 9.97
CA ARG A 57 12.95 13.89 9.77
C ARG A 57 11.71 13.93 10.66
N ILE A 58 10.55 13.64 10.08
CA ILE A 58 9.27 13.55 10.77
C ILE A 58 8.75 12.13 10.52
N SER A 59 8.48 11.39 11.60
CA SER A 59 7.85 10.07 11.49
C SER A 59 6.38 10.23 11.13
N LEU A 60 5.91 9.45 10.16
CA LEU A 60 4.50 9.33 9.81
C LEU A 60 3.88 8.03 10.36
N ASP A 61 4.68 7.23 11.06
CA ASP A 61 4.24 5.98 11.67
C ASP A 61 3.51 6.24 12.97
N TRP A 62 2.37 5.60 13.13
CA TRP A 62 1.68 5.47 14.40
C TRP A 62 2.26 4.27 15.17
N PRO A 63 2.27 4.26 16.52
CA PRO A 63 2.69 3.08 17.26
C PRO A 63 1.89 1.85 16.85
N LEU A 64 2.55 0.69 16.73
CA LEU A 64 1.88 -0.56 16.36
C LEU A 64 0.78 -0.97 17.33
N SER A 65 0.85 -0.51 18.59
CA SER A 65 -0.19 -0.68 19.60
C SER A 65 -1.45 0.15 19.34
N MET A 66 -1.48 0.96 18.28
CA MET A 66 -2.58 1.85 17.92
C MET A 66 -3.20 1.51 16.57
N PRO A 67 -4.54 1.62 16.44
CA PRO A 67 -5.47 2.04 17.48
C PRO A 67 -5.70 0.93 18.51
N SER A 68 -6.01 1.31 19.76
CA SER A 68 -6.31 0.34 20.83
C SER A 68 -7.56 -0.50 20.56
N HIS A 69 -8.41 -0.05 19.65
CA HIS A 69 -9.61 -0.74 19.17
C HIS A 69 -9.58 -0.79 17.63
N PRO A 70 -9.00 -1.85 17.04
CA PRO A 70 -8.96 -2.00 15.58
C PRO A 70 -10.36 -2.08 14.96
N SER A 71 -10.54 -1.40 13.83
CA SER A 71 -11.77 -1.45 13.05
C SER A 71 -11.96 -2.82 12.39
N PHE A 72 -13.18 -3.08 11.89
CA PHE A 72 -13.52 -4.29 11.11
C PHE A 72 -13.22 -5.62 11.82
N ASN A 73 -13.35 -5.63 13.16
CA ASN A 73 -13.14 -6.83 13.99
C ASN A 73 -11.75 -7.47 13.80
N ARG A 74 -10.73 -6.65 13.48
CA ARG A 74 -9.34 -7.10 13.34
C ARG A 74 -8.72 -7.39 14.70
N ASP A 75 -7.80 -8.35 14.72
CA ASP A 75 -7.03 -8.65 15.92
C ASP A 75 -6.16 -7.46 16.35
N PRO A 76 -6.15 -7.10 17.65
CA PRO A 76 -5.29 -6.05 18.17
C PRO A 76 -3.83 -6.50 18.21
N PHE A 77 -2.92 -5.51 18.21
CA PHE A 77 -1.50 -5.73 18.39
C PHE A 77 -1.20 -6.38 19.73
N LYS A 78 -0.28 -7.35 19.73
CA LYS A 78 0.25 -8.02 20.91
C LYS A 78 1.77 -8.08 20.81
N GLN A 79 2.42 -7.74 21.91
CA GLN A 79 3.86 -7.90 22.11
C GLN A 79 4.09 -8.77 23.33
N GLU A 80 4.91 -9.80 23.18
CA GLU A 80 5.31 -10.70 24.25
C GLU A 80 6.82 -10.66 24.41
N LEU A 81 7.28 -10.38 25.64
CA LEU A 81 8.70 -10.41 26.00
C LEU A 81 9.08 -11.80 26.51
N VAL A 82 10.05 -12.43 25.86
CA VAL A 82 10.50 -13.79 26.16
C VAL A 82 11.93 -13.77 26.68
N LEU A 83 12.12 -14.07 27.96
CA LEU A 83 13.43 -14.21 28.58
C LEU A 83 14.05 -15.57 28.23
N ARG A 84 15.28 -15.57 27.70
CA ARG A 84 16.05 -16.78 27.34
C ARG A 84 17.09 -17.14 28.39
N SER A 85 16.65 -17.89 29.41
CA SER A 85 17.50 -18.46 30.46
C SER A 85 18.52 -19.50 29.93
N PRO A 86 19.73 -19.63 30.51
CA PRO A 86 20.25 -18.94 31.70
C PRO A 86 20.80 -17.53 31.44
N ASN A 87 20.74 -17.05 30.20
CA ASN A 87 21.25 -15.74 29.85
C ASN A 87 20.21 -14.64 30.13
N CYS A 88 20.67 -13.39 30.26
CA CYS A 88 19.80 -12.22 30.36
C CYS A 88 19.46 -11.66 28.98
N ILE A 89 18.89 -12.50 28.11
CA ILE A 89 18.48 -12.12 26.75
C ILE A 89 16.95 -12.04 26.70
N PHE A 90 16.42 -10.93 26.19
CA PHE A 90 14.99 -10.72 25.99
C PHE A 90 14.70 -10.69 24.48
N ASP A 91 13.90 -11.65 24.00
CA ASP A 91 13.34 -11.64 22.65
C ASP A 91 11.93 -11.02 22.69
N ASP A 92 11.54 -10.32 21.63
CA ASP A 92 10.16 -9.89 21.41
C ASP A 92 9.45 -10.79 20.40
N ILE A 93 8.24 -11.23 20.72
CA ILE A 93 7.30 -11.82 19.77
C ILE A 93 6.19 -10.82 19.51
N LEU A 94 6.06 -10.38 18.24
CA LEU A 94 5.04 -9.43 17.80
C LEU A 94 3.98 -10.16 16.99
N SER A 95 2.71 -10.02 17.39
CA SER A 95 1.55 -10.47 16.62
C SER A 95 0.68 -9.27 16.27
N PHE A 96 0.42 -9.05 14.99
CA PHE A 96 -0.36 -7.91 14.54
C PHE A 96 -1.05 -8.18 13.21
N ASN A 97 -2.18 -7.50 13.00
CA ASN A 97 -2.85 -7.46 11.71
C ASN A 97 -2.16 -6.43 10.81
N SER A 98 -1.89 -6.77 9.54
CA SER A 98 -1.18 -5.87 8.61
C SER A 98 -1.99 -4.62 8.21
N GLN A 99 -3.27 -4.57 8.55
CA GLN A 99 -4.15 -3.41 8.43
C GLN A 99 -4.51 -2.78 9.78
N GLY A 100 -3.64 -2.95 10.77
CA GLY A 100 -3.88 -2.57 12.16
C GLY A 100 -3.31 -1.21 12.57
N SER A 101 -2.35 -0.63 11.84
CA SER A 101 -1.72 0.66 12.17
C SER A 101 -1.35 1.42 10.89
N THR A 102 -0.41 2.37 10.92
CA THR A 102 0.10 2.99 9.67
C THR A 102 0.50 1.89 8.68
N GLN A 103 -0.09 1.92 7.47
CA GLN A 103 -0.10 0.78 6.56
C GLN A 103 -0.08 1.20 5.08
N TRP A 104 0.28 0.25 4.23
CA TRP A 104 0.00 0.26 2.80
C TRP A 104 -0.95 -0.89 2.45
N ASP A 105 -2.02 -0.58 1.73
CA ASP A 105 -2.93 -1.59 1.20
C ASP A 105 -2.48 -2.01 -0.19
N GLY A 106 -2.09 -3.28 -0.33
CA GLY A 106 -1.75 -3.85 -1.63
C GLY A 106 -2.98 -4.00 -2.52
N PHE A 107 -2.78 -4.12 -3.84
CA PHE A 107 -3.87 -4.26 -4.83
C PHE A 107 -4.82 -5.44 -4.59
N ARG A 108 -4.43 -6.41 -3.74
CA ARG A 108 -5.26 -7.56 -3.36
C ARG A 108 -6.03 -7.35 -2.05
N HIS A 109 -5.86 -6.21 -1.38
CA HIS A 109 -6.51 -5.95 -0.09
C HIS A 109 -8.02 -5.83 -0.25
N TYR A 110 -8.47 -5.14 -1.30
CA TYR A 110 -9.88 -5.02 -1.65
C TYR A 110 -10.02 -5.02 -3.18
N GLY A 111 -10.91 -5.85 -3.69
CA GLY A 111 -11.26 -5.90 -5.12
C GLY A 111 -12.76 -5.72 -5.27
N ILE A 112 -13.18 -5.20 -6.43
CA ILE A 112 -14.61 -5.08 -6.75
C ILE A 112 -15.19 -6.48 -6.95
N TRP A 113 -16.25 -6.80 -6.19
CA TRP A 113 -16.91 -8.11 -6.23
C TRP A 113 -18.18 -8.13 -7.10
N GLU A 114 -18.90 -7.00 -7.22
CA GLU A 114 -20.09 -6.86 -8.08
C GLU A 114 -20.16 -5.43 -8.64
N TYR A 115 -20.50 -5.29 -9.93
CA TYR A 115 -20.55 -4.00 -10.63
C TYR A 115 -21.92 -3.30 -10.60
N ASP A 116 -22.96 -3.96 -10.09
CA ASP A 116 -24.35 -3.45 -10.11
C ASP A 116 -24.73 -2.66 -8.84
N ASP A 117 -23.79 -2.38 -7.92
CA ASP A 117 -24.04 -1.49 -6.78
C ASP A 117 -23.65 -0.03 -7.12
N PRO A 118 -24.62 0.89 -7.29
CA PRO A 118 -24.37 2.29 -7.65
C PRO A 118 -23.58 3.10 -6.60
N GLY A 119 -23.24 2.52 -5.45
CA GLY A 119 -22.44 3.16 -4.40
C GLY A 119 -20.92 2.95 -4.49
N THR A 120 -20.42 2.04 -5.35
CA THR A 120 -18.99 1.70 -5.36
C THR A 120 -18.20 2.60 -6.31
N LEU A 121 -17.74 3.74 -5.80
CA LEU A 121 -16.75 4.58 -6.49
C LEU A 121 -15.32 4.10 -6.18
N LEU A 122 -14.58 3.83 -7.26
CA LEU A 122 -13.12 3.87 -7.44
C LEU A 122 -12.24 2.61 -7.19
N THR A 123 -11.31 2.47 -8.16
CA THR A 123 -10.02 1.75 -8.26
C THR A 123 -10.07 0.27 -8.69
N VAL A 124 -9.28 -0.21 -9.67
CA VAL A 124 -7.90 0.11 -10.12
C VAL A 124 -7.78 0.31 -11.64
#